data_AF-A0A2N3G703-F1
#
_entry.id   AF-A0A2N3G703-F1
#
_cell.length_a   1.000
_cell.length_b   1.000
_cell.length_c   1.000
_cell.angle_alpha   90.00
_cell.angle_beta   90.00
_cell.angle_gamma   90.00
#
_symmetry.space_group_name_H-M   'P 1'
#
loop_
_entity.id
_entity.type
_entity.pdbx_description
1 polymer ?
#
loop_
_entity_poly.entity_id
_entity_poly.type
_entity_poly.pdbx_seq_one_letter_code
_entity_poly.pdbx_strand_id
1 'polypeptide(L)'
;MVNDGFEVLKRAWLHVRRNRYLWPVAFVMALAGGGAQGFSLWAQSPIPRGLTSANPTHKIGAMICDIAHGNVALEAMFIIAGVLMGIAVLATGAFAQAAAIDAVSDIENERPSGLKNALRRAREYFPQIFALTLGYLLVLAAFAAPLSLFWRFTGKKGFVFPCFGALILCVGFIVVLILAGIMFELTARYLVLEGKSMRESVRLAVALFKDYSRDMLVAWLYAMAITFMGAITMVILITVLATPLSWVFTVADRHHNVIFVALSASSFAIAWAIASATAGVFSITASSLWTLVFIDMLRK
;
A
#
# COMPACT_ATOMS: atom_id res chain seq x y z
N MET A 1 -7.53 -28.43 0.02
CA MET A 1 -7.05 -27.21 -0.68
C MET A 1 -7.91 -25.98 -0.47
N VAL A 2 -9.17 -25.88 -0.95
CA VAL A 2 -10.00 -24.68 -0.68
C VAL A 2 -10.32 -24.52 0.82
N ASN A 3 -10.50 -25.64 1.53
CA ASN A 3 -10.71 -25.66 2.98
C ASN A 3 -9.48 -25.15 3.75
N ASP A 4 -8.27 -25.60 3.38
CA ASP A 4 -7.03 -25.23 4.07
C ASP A 4 -6.73 -23.73 3.96
N GLY A 5 -6.95 -23.13 2.77
CA GLY A 5 -6.73 -21.69 2.57
C GLY A 5 -7.69 -20.81 3.40
N PHE A 6 -8.95 -21.22 3.52
CA PHE A 6 -9.94 -20.51 4.34
C PHE A 6 -9.64 -20.65 5.84
N GLU A 7 -9.16 -21.81 6.28
CA GLU A 7 -8.72 -22.02 7.66
C GLU A 7 -7.51 -21.17 8.02
N VAL A 8 -6.51 -21.05 7.13
CA VAL A 8 -5.36 -20.17 7.34
C VAL A 8 -5.81 -18.71 7.40
N LEU A 9 -6.74 -18.29 6.54
CA LEU A 9 -7.33 -16.96 6.59
C LEU A 9 -8.04 -16.67 7.92
N LYS A 10 -8.84 -17.63 8.40
CA LYS A 10 -9.51 -17.53 9.70
C LYS A 10 -8.50 -17.43 10.84
N ARG A 11 -7.41 -18.23 10.81
CA ARG A 11 -6.31 -18.14 11.78
C ARG A 11 -5.64 -16.77 11.74
N ALA A 12 -5.30 -16.25 10.56
CA ALA A 12 -4.72 -14.92 10.38
C ALA A 12 -5.61 -13.82 10.96
N TRP A 13 -6.91 -13.85 10.69
CA TRP A 13 -7.88 -12.91 11.25
C TRP A 13 -7.97 -12.98 12.78
N LEU A 14 -7.97 -14.19 13.33
CA LEU A 14 -8.01 -14.39 14.79
C LEU A 14 -6.76 -13.86 15.48
N HIS A 15 -5.57 -14.03 14.88
CA HIS A 15 -4.32 -13.48 15.40
C HIS A 15 -4.36 -11.95 15.47
N VAL A 16 -4.82 -11.29 14.41
CA VAL A 16 -4.96 -9.82 14.36
C VAL A 16 -6.02 -9.33 15.34
N ARG A 17 -7.16 -10.02 15.44
CA ARG A 17 -8.28 -9.63 16.31
C ARG A 17 -7.94 -9.79 17.79
N ARG A 18 -7.28 -10.88 18.19
CA ARG A 18 -6.95 -11.16 19.59
C ARG A 18 -5.80 -10.30 20.10
N ASN A 19 -4.84 -9.98 19.24
CA ASN A 19 -3.62 -9.26 19.62
C ASN A 19 -3.69 -7.77 19.25
N ARG A 20 -4.37 -6.96 20.07
CA ARG A 20 -4.58 -5.52 19.83
C ARG A 20 -3.30 -4.70 19.65
N TYR A 21 -2.17 -5.17 20.17
CA TYR A 21 -0.88 -4.49 19.98
C TYR A 21 -0.38 -4.53 18.52
N LEU A 22 -0.97 -5.37 17.67
CA LEU A 22 -0.72 -5.38 16.23
C LEU A 22 -1.40 -4.20 15.50
N TRP A 23 -2.40 -3.56 16.10
CA TRP A 23 -3.19 -2.51 15.45
C TRP A 23 -2.40 -1.23 15.19
N PRO A 24 -1.50 -0.76 16.07
CA PRO A 24 -0.59 0.32 15.74
C PRO A 24 0.32 -0.01 14.55
N VAL A 25 0.80 -1.25 14.44
CA VAL A 25 1.61 -1.70 13.29
C VAL A 25 0.76 -1.69 12.02
N ALA A 26 -0.48 -2.19 12.12
CA ALA A 26 -1.47 -2.20 11.04
C ALA A 26 -1.77 -0.77 10.53
N PHE A 27 -1.93 0.18 11.44
CA PHE A 27 -2.13 1.59 11.12
C PHE A 27 -0.95 2.16 10.32
N VAL A 28 0.29 1.92 10.77
CA VAL A 28 1.50 2.36 10.04
C VAL A 28 1.61 1.70 8.67
N MET A 29 1.30 0.41 8.56
CA MET A 29 1.24 -0.29 7.26
C MET A 29 0.22 0.33 6.30
N ALA A 30 -0.95 0.75 6.79
CA ALA A 30 -1.96 1.40 5.96
C ALA A 30 -1.63 2.85 5.62
N LEU A 31 -0.97 3.60 6.51
CA LEU A 31 -0.44 4.92 6.15
C LEU A 31 0.59 4.79 5.01
N ALA A 32 1.43 3.76 5.07
CA ALA A 32 2.43 3.48 4.05
C ALA A 32 1.88 2.93 2.74
N GLY A 33 0.89 2.04 2.78
CA GLY A 33 0.28 1.41 1.60
C GLY A 33 -0.90 2.18 0.99
N GLY A 34 -1.68 2.90 1.81
CA GLY A 34 -2.89 3.63 1.43
C GLY A 34 -2.70 5.13 1.25
N GLY A 35 -1.66 5.73 1.85
CA GLY A 35 -1.32 7.15 1.65
C GLY A 35 -0.92 7.47 0.21
N ALA A 36 -0.20 6.56 -0.46
CA ALA A 36 0.24 6.75 -1.83
C ALA A 36 -0.91 6.65 -2.86
N GLN A 37 -1.87 5.75 -2.65
CA GLN A 37 -3.03 5.59 -3.55
C GLN A 37 -4.12 6.65 -3.28
N GLY A 38 -4.32 7.04 -2.02
CA GLY A 38 -5.26 8.11 -1.66
C GLY A 38 -4.80 9.49 -2.14
N PHE A 39 -3.50 9.80 -2.05
CA PHE A 39 -2.97 11.06 -2.57
C PHE A 39 -2.94 11.09 -4.11
N SER A 40 -2.66 9.95 -4.76
CA SER A 40 -2.81 9.77 -6.21
C SER A 40 -4.26 9.98 -6.65
N LEU A 41 -5.27 9.45 -5.97
CA LEU A 41 -6.67 9.69 -6.32
C LEU A 41 -7.10 11.15 -6.16
N TRP A 42 -6.54 11.89 -5.19
CA TRP A 42 -6.79 13.33 -5.02
C TRP A 42 -6.02 14.20 -6.02
N ALA A 43 -4.80 13.82 -6.38
CA ALA A 43 -3.98 14.55 -7.36
C ALA A 43 -4.28 14.16 -8.82
N GLN A 44 -4.87 12.99 -9.06
CA GLN A 44 -5.09 12.42 -10.40
C GLN A 44 -6.55 12.21 -10.76
N SER A 45 -7.54 12.52 -9.89
CA SER A 45 -8.93 12.48 -10.36
C SER A 45 -9.10 13.52 -11.46
N PRO A 46 -9.44 13.14 -12.70
CA PRO A 46 -10.13 14.03 -13.60
C PRO A 46 -11.58 14.03 -13.09
N ILE A 47 -11.83 14.66 -11.94
CA ILE A 47 -13.20 15.09 -11.62
C ILE A 47 -13.61 15.93 -12.83
N PRO A 48 -14.71 15.59 -13.52
CA PRO A 48 -15.13 16.30 -14.70
C PRO A 48 -15.08 17.80 -14.42
N ARG A 49 -14.43 18.57 -15.30
CA ARG A 49 -14.26 20.03 -15.19
C ARG A 49 -15.58 20.82 -15.00
N GLY A 50 -16.73 20.14 -14.98
CA GLY A 50 -18.04 20.69 -14.63
C GLY A 50 -18.41 20.65 -13.14
N LEU A 51 -17.65 19.96 -12.27
CA LEU A 51 -17.86 19.96 -10.79
C LEU A 51 -16.73 20.69 -10.03
N THR A 52 -15.69 21.14 -10.73
CA THR A 52 -14.46 21.75 -10.18
C THR A 52 -14.66 23.15 -9.59
N SER A 53 -15.82 23.79 -9.77
CA SER A 53 -16.10 25.12 -9.22
C SER A 53 -16.59 25.11 -7.77
N ALA A 54 -16.93 23.95 -7.21
CA ALA A 54 -17.61 23.85 -5.91
C ALA A 54 -16.76 23.34 -4.73
N ASN A 55 -15.53 22.87 -4.94
CA ASN A 55 -14.72 22.27 -3.87
C ASN A 55 -13.53 23.17 -3.47
N PRO A 56 -13.51 23.76 -2.25
CA PRO A 56 -12.47 24.73 -1.83
C PRO A 56 -11.05 24.13 -1.80
N THR A 57 -10.92 22.82 -1.57
CA THR A 57 -9.63 22.10 -1.62
C THR A 57 -9.01 22.04 -3.01
N HIS A 58 -9.81 21.95 -4.08
CA HIS A 58 -9.30 21.98 -5.46
C HIS A 58 -8.80 23.38 -5.85
N LYS A 59 -9.45 24.44 -5.36
CA LYS A 59 -8.97 25.82 -5.55
C LYS A 59 -7.65 26.07 -4.83
N ILE A 60 -7.51 25.63 -3.58
CA ILE A 60 -6.24 25.73 -2.82
C ILE A 60 -5.14 24.93 -3.50
N GLY A 61 -5.42 23.68 -3.92
CA GLY A 61 -4.45 22.85 -4.65
C GLY A 61 -4.01 23.47 -5.98
N ALA A 62 -4.95 23.98 -6.77
CA ALA A 62 -4.65 24.67 -8.03
C ALA A 62 -3.85 25.97 -7.80
N MET A 63 -4.18 26.75 -6.78
CA MET A 63 -3.49 28.00 -6.46
C MET A 63 -2.06 27.74 -5.96
N ILE A 64 -1.84 26.70 -5.15
CA ILE A 64 -0.50 26.24 -4.74
C ILE A 64 0.29 25.74 -5.95
N CYS A 65 -0.34 24.98 -6.85
CA CYS A 65 0.29 24.55 -8.09
C CYS A 65 0.65 25.73 -8.99
N ASP A 66 -0.23 26.72 -9.17
CA ASP A 66 0.05 27.89 -10.01
C ASP A 66 1.18 28.75 -9.44
N ILE A 67 1.25 28.91 -8.12
CA ILE A 67 2.37 29.58 -7.42
C ILE A 67 3.67 28.79 -7.58
N ALA A 68 3.61 27.46 -7.48
CA ALA A 68 4.77 26.60 -7.62
C ALA A 68 5.33 26.61 -9.06
N HIS A 69 4.47 26.47 -10.08
CA HIS A 69 4.91 26.50 -11.50
C HIS A 69 5.40 27.89 -11.94
N GLY A 70 4.98 28.96 -11.26
CA GLY A 70 5.49 30.31 -11.51
C GLY A 70 6.90 30.57 -10.96
N ASN A 71 7.44 29.66 -10.13
CA ASN A 71 8.74 29.83 -9.49
C ASN A 71 9.49 28.49 -9.38
N VAL A 72 10.52 28.34 -10.22
CA VAL A 72 11.36 27.12 -10.32
C VAL A 72 11.94 26.67 -8.98
N ALA A 73 12.25 27.61 -8.06
CA ALA A 73 12.74 27.27 -6.73
C ALA A 73 11.66 26.67 -5.83
N LEU A 74 10.42 27.19 -5.91
CA LEU A 74 9.26 26.64 -5.19
C LEU A 74 8.86 25.27 -5.75
N GLU A 75 8.82 25.10 -7.07
CA GLU A 75 8.59 23.81 -7.72
C GLU A 75 9.61 22.75 -7.28
N ALA A 76 10.91 23.10 -7.33
CA ALA A 76 11.97 22.23 -6.88
C ALA A 76 11.83 21.84 -5.39
N MET A 77 11.47 22.79 -4.51
CA MET A 77 11.21 22.51 -3.10
C MET A 77 10.02 21.57 -2.90
N PHE A 78 8.92 21.75 -3.63
CA PHE A 78 7.76 20.85 -3.55
C PHE A 78 8.10 19.42 -4.02
N ILE A 79 8.88 19.28 -5.10
CA ILE A 79 9.33 17.98 -5.58
C ILE A 79 10.24 17.32 -4.54
N ILE A 80 11.23 18.03 -4.00
CA ILE A 80 12.15 17.50 -2.99
C ILE A 80 11.38 17.07 -1.73
N ALA A 81 10.50 17.93 -1.22
CA ALA A 81 9.67 17.62 -0.05
C ALA A 81 8.77 16.40 -0.30
N GLY A 82 8.16 16.31 -1.49
CA GLY A 82 7.34 15.16 -1.90
C GLY A 82 8.13 13.86 -1.97
N VAL A 83 9.34 13.90 -2.56
CA VAL A 83 10.24 12.73 -2.63
C VAL A 83 10.68 12.29 -1.24
N LEU A 84 11.09 13.22 -0.38
CA LEU A 84 11.48 12.91 1.01
C LEU A 84 10.33 12.30 1.80
N MET A 85 9.12 12.87 1.66
CA MET A 85 7.92 12.32 2.28
C MET A 85 7.61 10.92 1.75
N GLY A 86 7.70 10.69 0.44
CA GLY A 86 7.53 9.37 -0.17
C GLY A 86 8.52 8.34 0.36
N ILE A 87 9.80 8.70 0.48
CA ILE A 87 10.84 7.84 1.05
C ILE A 87 10.53 7.52 2.52
N ALA A 88 10.13 8.52 3.32
CA ALA A 88 9.78 8.32 4.72
C ALA A 88 8.56 7.39 4.89
N VAL A 89 7.57 7.52 4.01
CA VAL A 89 6.37 6.66 3.98
C VAL A 89 6.73 5.22 3.58
N LEU A 90 7.60 5.03 2.59
CA LEU A 90 8.10 3.71 2.20
C LEU A 90 8.94 3.07 3.32
N ALA A 91 9.77 3.85 4.00
CA ALA A 91 10.58 3.38 5.12
C ALA A 91 9.71 2.93 6.29
N THR A 92 8.70 3.72 6.67
CA THR A 92 7.77 3.35 7.74
C THR A 92 6.94 2.11 7.37
N GLY A 93 6.55 1.96 6.11
CA GLY A 93 5.90 0.75 5.60
C GLY A 93 6.77 -0.50 5.69
N ALA A 94 8.00 -0.45 5.19
CA ALA A 94 8.96 -1.55 5.26
C ALA A 94 9.25 -1.98 6.71
N PHE A 95 9.39 -1.01 7.60
CA PHE A 95 9.58 -1.25 9.02
C PHE A 95 8.35 -1.93 9.67
N ALA A 96 7.15 -1.45 9.35
CA ALA A 96 5.91 -2.04 9.87
C ALA A 96 5.65 -3.45 9.33
N GLN A 97 6.02 -3.73 8.07
CA GLN A 97 5.96 -5.06 7.49
C GLN A 97 6.92 -6.03 8.21
N ALA A 98 8.16 -5.61 8.51
CA ALA A 98 9.10 -6.40 9.30
C ALA A 98 8.53 -6.77 10.68
N ALA A 99 7.96 -5.78 11.37
CA ALA A 99 7.35 -5.96 12.69
C ALA A 99 6.15 -6.91 12.63
N ALA A 100 5.32 -6.83 11.58
CA ALA A 100 4.17 -7.70 11.40
C ALA A 100 4.57 -9.16 11.16
N ILE A 101 5.58 -9.41 10.31
CA ILE A 101 6.05 -10.78 10.01
C ILE A 101 6.57 -11.46 11.29
N ASP A 102 7.44 -10.78 12.04
CA ASP A 102 8.02 -11.32 13.28
C ASP A 102 6.95 -11.54 14.35
N ALA A 103 6.06 -10.56 14.56
CA ALA A 103 5.01 -10.67 15.57
C ALA A 103 4.03 -11.81 15.28
N VAL A 104 3.65 -12.04 14.03
CA VAL A 104 2.76 -13.15 13.65
C VAL A 104 3.46 -14.49 13.84
N SER A 105 4.74 -14.59 13.51
CA SER A 105 5.53 -15.81 13.76
C SER A 105 5.67 -16.13 15.25
N ASP A 106 5.92 -15.12 16.09
CA ASP A 106 6.00 -15.32 17.54
C ASP A 106 4.63 -15.77 18.11
N ILE A 107 3.50 -15.22 17.62
CA ILE A 107 2.15 -15.67 18.00
C ILE A 107 1.90 -17.12 17.59
N GLU A 108 2.21 -17.49 16.36
CA GLU A 108 1.97 -18.85 15.84
C GLU A 108 2.81 -19.91 16.55
N ASN A 109 4.02 -19.55 16.99
CA ASN A 109 4.92 -20.45 17.71
C ASN A 109 4.77 -20.36 19.25
N GLU A 110 3.71 -19.72 19.75
CA GLU A 110 3.43 -19.55 21.19
C GLU A 110 4.57 -18.90 21.99
N ARG A 111 5.38 -18.06 21.32
CA ARG A 111 6.48 -17.31 21.94
C ARG A 111 5.97 -16.01 22.53
N PRO A 112 6.65 -15.45 23.55
CA PRO A 112 6.27 -14.17 24.14
C PRO A 112 6.33 -13.04 23.10
N SER A 113 5.16 -12.63 22.62
CA SER A 113 4.98 -11.62 21.60
C SER A 113 4.54 -10.29 22.21
N GLY A 114 5.03 -9.19 21.63
CA GLY A 114 4.69 -7.85 22.13
C GLY A 114 5.28 -6.74 21.27
N LEU A 115 4.66 -5.56 21.33
CA LEU A 115 5.00 -4.42 20.47
C LEU A 115 6.49 -4.05 20.56
N LYS A 116 7.04 -3.97 21.76
CA LYS A 116 8.45 -3.61 21.97
C LYS A 116 9.41 -4.61 21.32
N ASN A 117 9.13 -5.91 21.42
CA ASN A 117 9.96 -6.96 20.85
C ASN A 117 9.89 -6.94 19.32
N ALA A 118 8.67 -6.81 18.77
CA ALA A 118 8.44 -6.71 17.33
C ALA A 118 9.14 -5.48 16.71
N LEU A 119 9.06 -4.31 17.36
CA LEU A 119 9.74 -3.10 16.90
C LEU A 119 11.27 -3.21 16.99
N ARG A 120 11.80 -3.91 18.01
CA ARG A 120 13.24 -4.13 18.17
C ARG A 120 13.78 -4.99 17.03
N ARG A 121 13.15 -6.14 16.75
CA ARG A 121 13.57 -7.01 15.63
C ARG A 121 13.33 -6.35 14.27
N ALA A 122 12.23 -5.61 14.11
CA ALA A 122 11.98 -4.83 12.90
C ALA A 122 13.12 -3.87 12.57
N ARG A 123 13.76 -3.25 13.57
CA ARG A 123 14.92 -2.37 13.38
C ARG A 123 16.14 -3.09 12.80
N GLU A 124 16.34 -4.36 13.15
CA GLU A 124 17.47 -5.16 12.66
C GLU A 124 17.28 -5.53 11.17
N TYR A 125 16.07 -5.90 10.77
CA TYR A 125 15.76 -6.31 9.39
C TYR A 125 15.29 -5.16 8.48
N PHE A 126 14.96 -4.00 9.05
CA PHE A 126 14.51 -2.81 8.32
C PHE A 126 15.34 -2.47 7.08
N PRO A 127 16.68 -2.33 7.15
CA PRO A 127 17.45 -1.90 5.97
C PRO A 127 17.36 -2.92 4.83
N GLN A 128 17.24 -4.21 5.14
CA GLN A 128 17.12 -5.27 4.14
C GLN A 128 15.72 -5.28 3.49
N ILE A 129 14.65 -5.12 4.28
CA ILE A 129 13.28 -5.03 3.75
C ILE A 129 13.10 -3.72 2.97
N PHE A 130 13.67 -2.62 3.43
CA PHE A 130 13.63 -1.35 2.72
C PHE A 130 14.36 -1.44 1.37
N ALA A 131 15.55 -2.02 1.33
CA ALA A 131 16.27 -2.28 0.08
C ALA A 131 15.49 -3.21 -0.86
N LEU A 132 14.84 -4.25 -0.32
CA LEU A 132 13.97 -5.14 -1.08
C LEU A 132 12.76 -4.39 -1.68
N THR A 133 12.16 -3.50 -0.91
CA THR A 133 11.02 -2.67 -1.33
C THR A 133 11.42 -1.71 -2.45
N LEU A 134 12.56 -1.03 -2.31
CA LEU A 134 13.12 -0.18 -3.37
C LEU A 134 13.43 -0.99 -4.63
N GLY A 135 14.06 -2.15 -4.49
CA GLY A 135 14.36 -3.05 -5.61
C GLY A 135 13.09 -3.48 -6.34
N TYR A 136 12.05 -3.84 -5.60
CA TYR A 136 10.73 -4.19 -6.15
C TYR A 136 10.10 -3.02 -6.92
N LEU A 137 10.12 -1.80 -6.38
CA LEU A 137 9.61 -0.61 -7.06
C LEU A 137 10.39 -0.29 -8.34
N LEU A 138 11.72 -0.45 -8.33
CA LEU A 138 12.55 -0.26 -9.52
C LEU A 138 12.22 -1.29 -10.61
N VAL A 139 12.00 -2.55 -10.25
CA VAL A 139 11.54 -3.58 -11.20
C VAL A 139 10.20 -3.18 -11.80
N LEU A 140 9.21 -2.82 -10.97
CA LEU A 140 7.90 -2.38 -11.48
C LEU A 140 8.01 -1.16 -12.39
N ALA A 141 8.82 -0.17 -12.02
CA ALA A 141 9.04 1.03 -12.83
C ALA A 141 9.69 0.70 -14.18
N ALA A 142 10.68 -0.21 -14.21
CA ALA A 142 11.34 -0.65 -15.42
C ALA A 142 10.37 -1.35 -16.40
N PHE A 143 9.40 -2.10 -15.89
CA PHE A 143 8.36 -2.74 -16.72
C PHE A 143 7.19 -1.81 -17.07
N ALA A 144 6.91 -0.79 -16.26
CA ALA A 144 5.88 0.22 -16.54
C ALA A 144 6.34 1.27 -17.58
N ALA A 145 7.64 1.57 -17.67
CA ALA A 145 8.17 2.58 -18.60
C ALA A 145 7.94 2.23 -20.08
N PRO A 146 8.14 0.98 -20.56
CA PRO A 146 7.79 0.59 -21.93
C PRO A 146 6.32 0.77 -22.26
N LEU A 147 5.41 0.52 -21.31
CA LEU A 147 3.96 0.70 -21.50
C LEU A 147 3.60 2.17 -21.71
N SER A 148 4.18 3.08 -20.91
CA SER A 148 3.95 4.52 -21.04
C SER A 148 4.56 5.11 -22.32
N LEU A 149 5.77 4.66 -22.68
CA LEU A 149 6.41 5.04 -23.94
C LEU A 149 5.65 4.53 -25.15
N PHE A 150 5.21 3.26 -25.14
CA PHE A 150 4.40 2.67 -26.21
C PHE A 150 3.15 3.51 -26.49
N TRP A 151 2.40 3.87 -25.44
CA TRP A 151 1.20 4.71 -25.55
C TRP A 151 1.51 6.08 -26.18
N ARG A 152 2.61 6.72 -25.76
CA ARG A 152 3.02 8.04 -26.24
C ARG A 152 3.43 8.06 -27.72
N PHE A 153 4.05 6.98 -28.21
CA PHE A 153 4.56 6.90 -29.58
C PHE A 153 3.58 6.29 -30.60
N THR A 154 2.82 5.26 -30.20
CA THR A 154 1.93 4.53 -31.13
C THR A 154 0.47 4.97 -31.04
N GLY A 155 0.01 5.55 -29.92
CA GLY A 155 -1.36 6.02 -29.76
C GLY A 155 -1.82 7.08 -30.77
N LYS A 156 -0.87 7.72 -31.47
CA LYS A 156 -1.14 8.70 -32.55
C LYS A 156 -1.39 8.08 -33.92
N LYS A 157 -1.12 6.78 -34.13
CA LYS A 157 -1.07 6.13 -35.47
C LYS A 157 -2.30 5.26 -35.81
N GLY A 158 -3.46 5.56 -35.22
CA GLY A 158 -4.73 4.83 -35.44
C GLY A 158 -5.15 3.98 -34.23
N PHE A 159 -6.43 3.61 -34.12
CA PHE A 159 -7.00 3.06 -32.88
C PHE A 159 -6.65 1.59 -32.62
N VAL A 160 -6.65 0.74 -33.66
CA VAL A 160 -6.63 -0.73 -33.48
C VAL A 160 -5.27 -1.27 -33.02
N PHE A 161 -4.17 -0.86 -33.67
CA PHE A 161 -2.83 -1.37 -33.37
C PHE A 161 -2.31 -0.99 -31.96
N PRO A 162 -2.50 0.25 -31.47
CA PRO A 162 -2.15 0.62 -30.10
C PRO A 162 -3.01 -0.08 -29.06
N CYS A 163 -4.28 -0.37 -29.35
CA CYS A 163 -5.14 -1.13 -28.44
C CYS A 163 -4.63 -2.58 -28.26
N PHE A 164 -4.26 -3.28 -29.33
CA PHE A 164 -3.69 -4.63 -29.22
C PHE A 164 -2.33 -4.63 -28.53
N GLY A 165 -1.44 -3.69 -28.88
CA GLY A 165 -0.14 -3.60 -28.21
C GLY A 165 -0.24 -3.21 -26.73
N ALA A 166 -1.15 -2.29 -26.38
CA ALA A 166 -1.43 -1.94 -24.99
C ALA A 166 -1.99 -3.15 -24.23
N LEU A 167 -2.88 -3.94 -24.83
CA LEU A 167 -3.41 -5.16 -24.21
C LEU A 167 -2.30 -6.16 -23.91
N ILE A 168 -1.40 -6.44 -24.86
CA ILE A 168 -0.28 -7.37 -24.67
C ILE A 168 0.66 -6.87 -23.57
N LEU A 169 1.01 -5.58 -23.59
CA LEU A 169 1.88 -4.98 -22.58
C LEU A 169 1.22 -4.95 -21.20
N CYS A 170 -0.09 -4.70 -21.13
CA CYS A 170 -0.86 -4.78 -19.88
C CYS A 170 -0.88 -6.21 -19.32
N VAL A 171 -1.13 -7.22 -20.15
CA VAL A 171 -1.10 -8.62 -19.73
C VAL A 171 0.31 -9.01 -19.24
N GLY A 172 1.35 -8.64 -19.98
CA GLY A 172 2.74 -8.86 -19.56
C GLY A 172 3.07 -8.17 -18.24
N PHE A 173 2.63 -6.92 -18.06
CA PHE A 173 2.80 -6.18 -16.82
C PHE A 173 2.07 -6.83 -15.64
N ILE A 174 0.85 -7.34 -15.84
CA ILE A 174 0.10 -8.06 -14.80
C ILE A 174 0.85 -9.32 -14.36
N VAL A 175 1.39 -10.10 -15.31
CA VAL A 175 2.18 -11.29 -14.99
C VAL A 175 3.42 -10.92 -14.17
N VAL A 176 4.16 -9.88 -14.57
CA VAL A 176 5.33 -9.39 -13.82
C VAL A 176 4.92 -8.92 -12.43
N LEU A 177 3.81 -8.20 -12.30
CA LEU A 177 3.30 -7.71 -11.02
C LEU A 177 2.96 -8.87 -10.07
N ILE A 178 2.29 -9.90 -10.57
CA ILE A 178 1.96 -11.10 -9.76
C ILE A 178 3.24 -11.79 -9.31
N LEU A 179 4.14 -12.11 -10.25
CA LEU A 179 5.38 -12.84 -9.95
C LEU A 179 6.28 -12.05 -9.00
N ALA A 180 6.50 -10.77 -9.28
CA ALA A 180 7.32 -9.91 -8.44
C ALA A 180 6.70 -9.74 -7.05
N GLY A 181 5.36 -9.64 -6.95
CA GLY A 181 4.66 -9.56 -5.67
C GLY A 181 4.81 -10.81 -4.81
N ILE A 182 4.63 -12.00 -5.41
CA ILE A 182 4.86 -13.27 -4.70
C ILE A 182 6.33 -13.40 -4.27
N MET A 183 7.26 -13.10 -5.17
CA MET A 183 8.70 -13.16 -4.89
C MET A 183 9.11 -12.19 -3.78
N PHE A 184 8.53 -10.99 -3.75
CA PHE A 184 8.75 -10.00 -2.70
C PHE A 184 8.29 -10.54 -1.34
N GLU A 185 7.05 -11.04 -1.24
CA GLU A 185 6.48 -11.57 0.01
C GLU A 185 7.31 -12.77 0.52
N LEU A 186 7.72 -13.68 -0.36
CA LEU A 186 8.55 -14.83 0.04
C LEU A 186 9.95 -14.42 0.50
N THR A 187 10.60 -13.51 -0.25
CA THR A 187 11.94 -13.02 0.09
C THR A 187 11.93 -12.29 1.43
N ALA A 188 10.90 -11.46 1.69
CA ALA A 188 10.75 -10.75 2.95
C ALA A 188 10.64 -11.72 4.15
N ARG A 189 9.96 -12.86 3.98
CA ARG A 189 9.81 -13.87 5.05
C ARG A 189 11.06 -14.70 5.27
N TYR A 190 11.77 -15.09 4.22
CA TYR A 190 13.09 -15.71 4.38
C TYR A 190 14.11 -14.76 5.06
N LEU A 191 14.06 -13.46 4.76
CA LEU A 191 14.91 -12.46 5.42
C LEU A 191 14.60 -12.38 6.92
N VAL A 192 13.33 -12.19 7.28
CA VAL A 192 12.93 -11.91 8.68
C VAL A 192 12.91 -13.18 9.54
N LEU A 193 12.38 -14.29 9.03
CA LEU A 193 12.14 -15.50 9.83
C LEU A 193 13.36 -16.42 9.89
N GLU A 194 14.06 -16.57 8.76
CA GLU A 194 15.22 -17.47 8.64
C GLU A 194 16.56 -16.72 8.76
N GLY A 195 16.55 -15.39 8.87
CA GLY A 195 17.75 -14.57 9.02
C GLY A 195 18.73 -14.67 7.86
N LYS A 196 18.23 -15.04 6.67
CA LYS A 196 19.07 -15.29 5.48
C LYS A 196 19.56 -13.99 4.85
N SER A 197 20.64 -14.07 4.06
CA SER A 197 21.07 -12.92 3.25
C SER A 197 20.06 -12.62 2.14
N MET A 198 20.03 -11.39 1.62
CA MET A 198 19.09 -10.98 0.55
C MET A 198 19.18 -11.87 -0.69
N ARG A 199 20.42 -12.19 -1.14
CA ARG A 199 20.64 -13.04 -2.31
C ARG A 199 20.18 -14.48 -2.09
N GLU A 200 20.46 -15.03 -0.92
CA GLU A 200 20.03 -16.38 -0.55
C GLU A 200 18.51 -16.46 -0.41
N SER A 201 17.90 -15.44 0.20
CA SER A 201 16.44 -15.33 0.38
C SER A 201 15.71 -15.30 -0.97
N VAL A 202 16.22 -14.56 -1.96
CA VAL A 202 15.65 -14.56 -3.31
C VAL A 202 15.77 -15.95 -3.95
N ARG A 203 16.93 -16.61 -3.82
CA ARG A 203 17.13 -17.95 -4.40
C ARG A 203 16.21 -19.00 -3.77
N LEU A 204 16.07 -18.98 -2.45
CA LEU A 204 15.17 -19.87 -1.71
C LEU A 204 13.70 -19.56 -2.02
N ALA A 205 13.33 -18.28 -2.16
CA ALA A 205 11.99 -17.89 -2.61
C ALA A 205 11.67 -18.44 -4.01
N VAL A 206 12.63 -18.44 -4.94
CA VAL A 206 12.44 -19.03 -6.28
C VAL A 206 12.24 -20.54 -6.18
N ALA A 207 13.04 -21.22 -5.36
CA ALA A 207 12.91 -22.67 -5.16
C ALA A 207 11.54 -23.02 -4.56
N LEU A 208 11.14 -22.33 -3.49
CA LEU A 208 9.86 -22.55 -2.83
C LEU A 208 8.67 -22.23 -3.75
N PHE A 209 8.76 -21.17 -4.56
CA PHE A 209 7.74 -20.86 -5.55
C PHE A 209 7.64 -21.94 -6.63
N LYS A 210 8.77 -22.51 -7.07
CA LYS A 210 8.77 -23.60 -8.05
C LYS A 210 8.08 -24.85 -7.51
N ASP A 211 8.34 -25.19 -6.26
CA ASP A 211 7.83 -26.40 -5.62
C ASP A 211 6.34 -26.25 -5.22
N TYR A 212 5.90 -25.05 -4.83
CA TYR A 212 4.56 -24.77 -4.30
C TYR A 212 3.77 -23.70 -5.08
N SER A 213 4.04 -23.50 -6.37
CA SER A 213 3.49 -22.40 -7.20
C SER A 213 1.96 -22.23 -7.09
N ARG A 214 1.21 -23.33 -7.08
CA ARG A 214 -0.26 -23.31 -6.97
C ARG A 214 -0.72 -22.75 -5.63
N ASP A 215 -0.13 -23.20 -4.52
CA ASP A 215 -0.50 -22.77 -3.17
C ASP A 215 -0.15 -21.29 -2.97
N MET A 216 1.00 -20.85 -3.51
CA MET A 216 1.43 -19.44 -3.52
C MET A 216 0.47 -18.54 -4.28
N LEU A 217 0.02 -18.97 -5.46
CA LEU A 217 -0.88 -18.19 -6.29
C LEU A 217 -2.26 -18.07 -5.63
N VAL A 218 -2.74 -19.14 -5.00
CA VAL A 218 -3.99 -19.11 -4.22
C VAL A 218 -3.87 -18.19 -3.00
N ALA A 219 -2.76 -18.25 -2.25
CA ALA A 219 -2.50 -17.34 -1.14
C ALA A 219 -2.42 -15.88 -1.59
N TRP A 220 -1.79 -15.62 -2.74
CA TRP A 220 -1.74 -14.30 -3.36
C TRP A 220 -3.14 -13.78 -3.72
N LEU A 221 -4.00 -14.61 -4.32
CA LEU A 221 -5.38 -14.24 -4.64
C LEU A 221 -6.20 -13.91 -3.39
N TYR A 222 -6.04 -14.68 -2.31
CA TYR A 222 -6.70 -14.38 -1.03
C TYR A 222 -6.18 -13.07 -0.43
N ALA A 223 -4.87 -12.86 -0.40
CA ALA A 223 -4.27 -11.61 0.08
C ALA A 223 -4.76 -10.41 -0.75
N MET A 224 -4.80 -10.53 -2.08
CA MET A 224 -5.34 -9.54 -2.99
C MET A 224 -6.80 -9.22 -2.65
N ALA A 225 -7.66 -10.23 -2.49
CA ALA A 225 -9.06 -10.02 -2.12
C ALA A 225 -9.23 -9.28 -0.80
N ILE A 226 -8.42 -9.61 0.23
CA ILE A 226 -8.42 -8.92 1.53
C ILE A 226 -8.01 -7.46 1.35
N THR A 227 -6.96 -7.18 0.58
CA THR A 227 -6.51 -5.83 0.30
C THR A 227 -7.55 -5.01 -0.48
N PHE A 228 -8.23 -5.61 -1.47
CA PHE A 228 -9.34 -4.96 -2.17
C PHE A 228 -10.51 -4.64 -1.24
N MET A 229 -10.89 -5.56 -0.36
CA MET A 229 -11.92 -5.30 0.64
C MET A 229 -11.53 -4.17 1.58
N GLY A 230 -10.26 -4.09 1.99
CA GLY A 230 -9.73 -2.98 2.77
C GLY A 230 -9.80 -1.65 2.03
N ALA A 231 -9.42 -1.61 0.75
CA ALA A 231 -9.50 -0.42 -0.08
C ALA A 231 -10.95 0.05 -0.30
N ILE A 232 -11.87 -0.87 -0.60
CA ILE A 232 -13.31 -0.57 -0.74
C ILE A 232 -13.86 0.00 0.57
N THR A 233 -13.54 -0.64 1.71
CA THR A 233 -13.98 -0.18 3.03
C THR A 233 -13.43 1.23 3.34
N MET A 234 -12.16 1.48 3.02
CA MET A 234 -11.54 2.79 3.18
C MET A 234 -12.24 3.86 2.34
N VAL A 235 -12.53 3.57 1.07
CA VAL A 235 -13.25 4.49 0.17
C VAL A 235 -14.63 4.80 0.72
N ILE A 236 -15.41 3.79 1.12
CA ILE A 236 -16.74 3.97 1.70
C ILE A 236 -16.67 4.83 2.96
N LEU A 237 -15.74 4.55 3.88
CA LEU A 237 -15.55 5.33 5.11
C LEU A 237 -15.19 6.77 4.81
N ILE A 238 -14.25 7.02 3.90
CA ILE A 238 -13.88 8.38 3.50
C ILE A 238 -15.09 9.08 2.88
N THR A 239 -15.84 8.45 1.99
CA THR A 239 -17.02 9.06 1.36
C THR A 239 -18.09 9.41 2.39
N VAL A 240 -18.42 8.48 3.29
CA VAL A 240 -19.44 8.69 4.34
C VAL A 240 -19.01 9.80 5.29
N LEU A 241 -17.74 9.84 5.69
CA LEU A 241 -17.22 10.83 6.64
C LEU A 241 -16.95 12.20 5.98
N ALA A 242 -16.54 12.23 4.72
CA ALA A 242 -16.22 13.47 4.00
C ALA A 242 -17.47 14.21 3.51
N THR A 243 -18.59 13.52 3.27
CA THR A 243 -19.85 14.15 2.82
C THR A 243 -20.38 15.21 3.79
N PRO A 244 -20.59 14.92 5.10
CA PRO A 244 -21.02 15.94 6.06
C PRO A 244 -19.94 17.01 6.29
N LEU A 245 -18.66 16.65 6.20
CA LEU A 245 -17.54 17.59 6.34
C LEU A 245 -17.45 18.59 5.20
N SER A 246 -17.70 18.17 3.97
CA SER A 246 -17.77 19.03 2.80
C SER A 246 -18.88 20.08 2.94
N TRP A 247 -20.04 19.68 3.49
CA TRP A 247 -21.13 20.61 3.77
C TRP A 247 -20.74 21.67 4.80
N VAL A 248 -20.11 21.27 5.92
CA VAL A 248 -19.59 22.21 6.94
C VAL A 248 -18.53 23.14 6.35
N PHE A 249 -17.63 22.62 5.52
CA PHE A 249 -16.60 23.42 4.83
C PHE A 249 -17.21 24.49 3.92
N THR A 250 -18.27 24.12 3.18
CA THR A 250 -18.95 25.02 2.24
C THR A 250 -19.65 26.16 2.98
N VAL A 251 -20.21 25.89 4.15
CA VAL A 251 -20.81 26.90 5.03
C VAL A 251 -19.72 27.78 5.67
N ALA A 252 -18.63 27.18 6.14
CA ALA A 252 -17.49 27.88 6.77
C ALA A 252 -16.81 28.88 5.83
N ASP A 253 -16.59 28.47 4.57
CA ASP A 253 -15.97 29.28 3.52
C ASP A 253 -16.82 30.51 3.18
N ARG A 254 -18.14 30.35 3.08
CA ARG A 254 -19.08 31.47 2.87
C ARG A 254 -19.00 32.53 3.96
N HIS A 255 -18.70 32.14 5.20
CA HIS A 255 -18.60 33.05 6.34
C HIS A 255 -17.16 33.48 6.69
N HIS A 256 -16.16 33.08 5.90
CA HIS A 256 -14.74 33.40 6.10
C HIS A 256 -14.25 33.09 7.53
N ASN A 257 -14.85 32.07 8.16
CA ASN A 257 -14.57 31.77 9.55
C ASN A 257 -13.45 30.73 9.67
N VAL A 258 -12.25 31.23 9.94
CA VAL A 258 -11.00 30.45 10.07
C VAL A 258 -11.14 29.30 11.09
N ILE A 259 -11.94 29.48 12.15
CA ILE A 259 -12.15 28.45 13.18
C ILE A 259 -12.93 27.26 12.61
N PHE A 260 -13.94 27.49 11.77
CA PHE A 260 -14.70 26.41 11.13
C PHE A 260 -13.88 25.71 10.04
N VAL A 261 -12.99 26.42 9.33
CA VAL A 261 -12.03 25.81 8.39
C VAL A 261 -11.06 24.88 9.13
N ALA A 262 -10.51 25.34 10.26
CA ALA A 262 -9.63 24.52 11.10
C ALA A 262 -10.32 23.28 11.67
N LEU A 263 -11.54 23.43 12.21
CA LEU A 263 -12.35 22.31 12.72
C LEU A 263 -12.70 21.28 11.63
N SER A 264 -12.98 21.75 10.42
CA SER A 264 -13.30 20.88 9.29
C SER A 264 -12.07 20.12 8.78
N ALA A 265 -10.91 20.77 8.71
CA ALA A 265 -9.63 20.11 8.40
C ALA A 265 -9.26 19.07 9.46
N SER A 266 -9.44 19.39 10.75
CA SER A 266 -9.22 18.47 11.87
C SER A 266 -10.09 17.22 11.76
N SER A 267 -11.38 17.42 11.45
CA SER A 267 -12.33 16.33 11.31
C SER A 267 -12.06 15.47 10.08
N PHE A 268 -11.56 16.06 8.99
CA PHE A 268 -11.09 15.31 7.83
C PHE A 268 -9.85 14.46 8.16
N ALA A 269 -8.90 15.00 8.92
CA ALA A 269 -7.74 14.25 9.39
C ALA A 269 -8.15 13.07 10.29
N ILE A 270 -9.14 13.25 11.16
CA ILE A 270 -9.70 12.19 12.00
C ILE A 270 -10.38 11.13 11.13
N ALA A 271 -11.20 11.53 10.16
CA ALA A 271 -11.87 10.61 9.24
C ALA A 271 -10.87 9.77 8.44
N TRP A 272 -9.80 10.41 7.95
CA TRP A 272 -8.72 9.74 7.24
C TRP A 272 -7.92 8.80 8.14
N ALA A 273 -7.68 9.17 9.40
CA ALA A 273 -7.04 8.30 10.39
C ALA A 273 -7.90 7.06 10.69
N ILE A 274 -9.22 7.22 10.84
CA ILE A 274 -10.16 6.10 11.06
C ILE A 274 -10.19 5.16 9.84
N ALA A 275 -10.27 5.73 8.63
CA ALA A 275 -10.26 4.96 7.39
C ALA A 275 -8.94 4.20 7.22
N SER A 276 -7.81 4.84 7.53
CA SER A 276 -6.47 4.23 7.50
C SER A 276 -6.32 3.13 8.56
N ALA A 277 -6.83 3.34 9.78
CA ALA A 277 -6.82 2.30 10.81
C ALA A 277 -7.61 1.06 10.39
N THR A 278 -8.76 1.27 9.75
CA THR A 278 -9.60 0.18 9.24
C THR A 278 -8.90 -0.56 8.09
N ALA A 279 -8.36 0.16 7.11
CA ALA A 279 -7.56 -0.42 6.03
C ALA A 279 -6.34 -1.19 6.57
N GLY A 280 -5.74 -0.69 7.66
CA GLY A 280 -4.62 -1.31 8.35
C GLY A 280 -4.92 -2.73 8.78
N VAL A 281 -6.10 -2.96 9.36
CA VAL A 281 -6.54 -4.30 9.80
C VAL A 281 -6.54 -5.29 8.63
N PHE A 282 -6.97 -4.88 7.44
CA PHE A 282 -6.93 -5.73 6.24
C PHE A 282 -5.48 -5.97 5.78
N SER A 283 -4.64 -4.94 5.74
CA SER A 283 -3.23 -5.06 5.34
C SER A 283 -2.44 -6.01 6.26
N ILE A 284 -2.62 -5.91 7.58
CA ILE A 284 -1.95 -6.80 8.53
C ILE A 284 -2.54 -8.22 8.48
N THR A 285 -3.83 -8.38 8.17
CA THR A 285 -4.44 -9.70 7.96
C THR A 285 -3.87 -10.38 6.72
N ALA A 286 -3.71 -9.65 5.61
CA ALA A 286 -3.07 -10.16 4.40
C ALA A 286 -1.59 -10.53 4.65
N SER A 287 -0.86 -9.69 5.38
CA SER A 287 0.53 -9.99 5.78
C SER A 287 0.63 -11.23 6.67
N SER A 288 -0.30 -11.37 7.63
CA SER A 288 -0.41 -12.53 8.53
C SER A 288 -0.73 -13.81 7.78
N LEU A 289 -1.66 -13.77 6.82
CA LEU A 289 -2.01 -14.90 5.95
C LEU A 289 -0.77 -15.43 5.24
N TRP A 290 -0.01 -14.55 4.59
CA TRP A 290 1.24 -14.93 3.92
C TRP A 290 2.27 -15.53 4.87
N THR A 291 2.39 -15.01 6.09
CA THR A 291 3.33 -15.53 7.10
C THR A 291 2.93 -16.92 7.55
N LEU A 292 1.65 -17.17 7.81
CA LEU A 292 1.15 -18.50 8.18
C LEU A 292 1.31 -19.50 7.03
N VAL A 293 0.94 -19.11 5.80
CA VAL A 293 1.13 -19.94 4.61
C VAL A 293 2.60 -20.32 4.46
N PHE A 294 3.51 -19.35 4.60
CA PHE A 294 4.95 -19.59 4.54
C PHE A 294 5.43 -20.60 5.59
N ILE A 295 5.02 -20.44 6.86
CA ILE A 295 5.36 -21.37 7.94
C ILE A 295 4.82 -22.77 7.65
N ASP A 296 3.57 -22.88 7.21
CA ASP A 296 2.94 -24.16 6.89
C ASP A 296 3.64 -24.87 5.73
N MET A 297 4.17 -24.15 4.74
CA MET A 297 4.92 -24.74 3.62
C MET A 297 6.33 -25.19 4.02
N LEU A 298 6.99 -24.49 4.95
CA LEU A 298 8.28 -24.94 5.47
C LEU A 298 8.17 -26.22 6.33
N ARG A 299 6.98 -26.53 6.83
CA ARG A 299 6.69 -27.73 7.64
C ARG A 299 6.30 -28.96 6.81
N LYS A 300 6.06 -28.80 5.51
CA LYS A 300 5.74 -29.89 4.58
C LYS A 300 7.00 -30.45 3.93
#